data_AF-A0A1I1QYH9-F1
#
_entry.id   AF-A0A1I1QYH9-F1
#
_cell.length_a   1.000
_cell.length_b   1.000
_cell.length_c   1.000
_cell.angle_alpha   90.00
_cell.angle_beta   90.00
_cell.angle_gamma   90.00
#
_symmetry.space_group_name_H-M   'P 1'
#
loop_
_entity.id
_entity.type
_entity.pdbx_description
1 polymer ?
#
loop_
_entity_poly.entity_id
_entity_poly.type
_entity_poly.pdbx_seq_one_letter_code
_entity_poly.pdbx_strand_id
1 'polypeptide(L)'
;MKTYIKIIVLVCFTVVFYSCTLEPQDSFDFKPENTFGDPFANMTAWEYIQTRTTNAIVDDENRKVPDAEELDFMIAAIKHVGYQELYNQTTTRERTYFLLNNNAFTGNNPDRDIIRAITGRTQGTLSRVNADSLMATITEPAQINKLKAILKYHIIDEEVAQVPKITIFEKDFIFTTLLPTVNVDATTGEAIGLSNTKAEIAIRRDIEWEMEVNNVNAPLISTAVEPGFNERVRAHNYVFSNGIGHYLNDTARYQPFGLYENLSVD
;
A
#
# COMPACT_ATOMS: atom_id res chain seq x y z
N MET A 1 31.11 -11.43 74.17
CA MET A 1 31.38 -11.61 72.72
C MET A 1 30.46 -12.66 72.06
N LYS A 2 30.35 -13.89 72.59
CA LYS A 2 29.51 -14.96 71.98
C LYS A 2 28.01 -14.65 71.87
N THR A 3 27.43 -13.87 72.80
CA THR A 3 26.00 -13.53 72.78
C THR A 3 25.66 -12.47 71.73
N TYR A 4 26.52 -11.45 71.56
CA TYR A 4 26.30 -10.38 70.58
C TYR A 4 26.43 -10.88 69.13
N ILE A 5 27.33 -11.83 68.86
CA ILE A 5 27.46 -12.47 67.55
C ILE A 5 26.19 -13.27 67.21
N LYS A 6 25.61 -13.99 68.18
CA LYS A 6 24.35 -14.72 67.97
C LYS A 6 23.17 -13.80 67.65
N ILE A 7 23.11 -12.63 68.28
CA ILE A 7 22.07 -11.63 68.04
C ILE A 7 22.24 -11.01 66.64
N ILE A 8 23.46 -10.67 66.24
CA ILE A 8 23.74 -10.11 64.91
C ILE A 8 23.40 -11.13 63.80
N VAL A 9 23.78 -12.39 63.98
CA VAL A 9 23.45 -13.46 63.02
C VAL A 9 21.93 -13.65 62.94
N LEU A 10 21.21 -13.63 64.07
CA LEU A 10 19.75 -13.77 64.08
C LEU A 10 19.07 -12.61 63.34
N VAL A 11 19.51 -11.37 63.58
CA VAL A 11 18.95 -10.17 62.93
C VAL A 11 19.24 -10.18 61.42
N CYS A 12 20.47 -10.50 61.02
CA CYS A 12 20.82 -10.64 59.59
C CYS A 12 20.02 -11.76 58.92
N PHE A 13 19.78 -12.89 59.59
CA PHE A 13 18.98 -13.97 59.02
C PHE A 13 17.52 -13.56 58.83
N THR A 14 16.92 -12.84 59.78
CA THR A 14 15.53 -12.37 59.64
C THR A 14 15.34 -11.37 58.51
N VAL A 15 16.31 -10.48 58.23
CA VAL A 15 16.17 -9.49 57.15
C VAL A 15 16.15 -10.16 55.76
N VAL A 16 16.85 -11.28 55.58
CA VAL A 16 16.89 -12.01 54.30
C VAL A 16 15.56 -12.70 53.98
N PHE A 17 14.78 -13.11 54.99
CA PHE A 17 13.45 -13.72 54.77
C PHE A 17 12.31 -12.71 54.57
N TYR A 18 12.49 -11.44 54.97
CA TYR A 18 11.49 -10.40 54.78
C TYR A 18 11.72 -9.52 53.54
N SER A 19 12.87 -9.62 52.88
CA SER A 19 13.22 -8.78 51.72
C SER A 19 12.81 -9.36 50.36
N CYS A 20 12.05 -10.45 50.31
CA CYS A 20 11.83 -11.21 49.07
C CYS A 20 10.36 -11.47 48.71
N THR A 21 9.42 -10.64 49.16
CA THR A 21 8.00 -10.71 48.75
C THR A 21 7.47 -9.37 48.25
N LEU A 22 8.27 -8.66 47.44
CA LEU A 22 7.65 -7.71 46.51
C LEU A 22 6.97 -8.55 45.45
N GLU A 23 5.63 -8.57 45.48
CA GLU A 23 4.83 -9.11 44.38
C GLU A 23 5.36 -8.48 43.08
N PRO A 24 5.64 -9.28 42.03
CA PRO A 24 5.95 -8.74 40.73
C PRO A 24 4.86 -7.73 40.39
N GLN A 25 5.24 -6.46 40.19
CA GLN A 25 4.29 -5.42 39.83
C GLN A 25 3.49 -5.94 38.63
N ASP A 26 2.15 -5.95 38.76
CA ASP A 26 1.27 -6.37 37.68
C ASP A 26 1.72 -5.65 36.40
N SER A 27 1.90 -6.41 35.33
CA SER A 27 2.29 -5.85 34.04
C SER A 27 1.31 -4.73 33.73
N PHE A 28 1.82 -3.51 33.58
CA PHE A 28 1.00 -2.36 33.24
C PHE A 28 0.35 -2.61 31.88
N ASP A 29 -0.92 -3.04 31.91
CA ASP A 29 -1.76 -3.14 30.73
C ASP A 29 -2.27 -1.73 30.43
N PHE A 30 -1.50 -1.00 29.64
CA PHE A 30 -1.88 0.32 29.18
C PHE A 30 -3.21 0.21 28.41
N LYS A 31 -4.30 0.63 29.05
CA LYS A 31 -5.58 0.84 28.39
C LYS A 31 -5.68 2.31 28.02
N PRO A 32 -5.43 2.69 26.76
CA PRO A 32 -5.57 4.07 26.34
C PRO A 32 -7.00 4.54 26.66
N GLU A 33 -7.13 5.61 27.44
CA GLU A 33 -8.43 6.23 27.76
C GLU A 33 -9.17 6.72 26.51
N ASN A 34 -8.42 6.98 25.44
CA ASN A 34 -8.94 7.28 24.12
C ASN A 34 -8.78 6.07 23.19
N THR A 35 -9.80 5.21 23.13
CA THR A 35 -10.02 4.38 21.94
C THR A 35 -10.63 5.26 20.86
N PHE A 36 -9.83 6.16 20.26
CA PHE A 36 -10.24 6.73 18.98
C PHE A 36 -10.31 5.55 18.01
N GLY A 37 -11.53 5.08 17.73
CA GLY A 37 -11.74 4.14 16.63
C GLY A 37 -11.16 4.73 15.35
N ASP A 38 -10.74 3.87 14.44
CA ASP A 38 -10.22 4.35 13.17
C ASP A 38 -11.27 5.25 12.49
N PRO A 39 -10.92 6.50 12.12
CA PRO A 39 -11.88 7.49 11.63
C PRO A 39 -12.55 7.07 10.31
N PHE A 40 -12.00 6.09 9.59
CA PHE A 40 -12.49 5.64 8.28
C PHE A 40 -13.04 4.21 8.30
N ALA A 41 -13.07 3.54 9.45
CA ALA A 41 -13.53 2.14 9.54
C ALA A 41 -15.00 1.93 9.15
N ASN A 42 -15.80 3.00 9.08
CA ASN A 42 -17.21 2.95 8.68
C ASN A 42 -17.47 3.23 7.20
N MET A 43 -16.44 3.56 6.42
CA MET A 43 -16.53 3.80 4.98
C MET A 43 -15.76 2.74 4.20
N THR A 44 -16.15 2.46 2.97
CA THR A 44 -15.36 1.59 2.07
C THR A 44 -14.14 2.33 1.55
N ALA A 45 -13.17 1.59 1.01
CA ALA A 45 -12.03 2.19 0.31
C ALA A 45 -12.50 3.15 -0.80
N TRP A 46 -13.54 2.78 -1.57
CA TRP A 46 -14.09 3.64 -2.61
C TRP A 46 -14.72 4.93 -2.06
N GLU A 47 -15.48 4.84 -0.96
CA GLU A 47 -16.06 6.02 -0.31
C GLU A 47 -14.97 6.96 0.20
N TYR A 48 -13.94 6.43 0.87
CA TYR A 48 -12.78 7.21 1.30
C TYR A 48 -12.08 7.89 0.12
N ILE A 49 -11.75 7.13 -0.93
CA ILE A 49 -11.04 7.65 -2.11
C ILE A 49 -11.77 8.85 -2.70
N GLN A 50 -13.11 8.81 -2.79
CA GLN A 50 -13.92 9.91 -3.32
C GLN A 50 -13.87 11.19 -2.46
N THR A 51 -13.51 11.10 -1.18
CA THR A 51 -13.32 12.29 -0.32
C THR A 51 -11.99 13.01 -0.60
N ARG A 52 -11.05 12.34 -1.28
CA ARG A 52 -9.67 12.80 -1.49
C ARG A 52 -9.51 13.46 -2.86
N THR A 53 -10.05 14.68 -2.96
CA THR A 53 -10.00 15.48 -4.19
C THR A 53 -9.38 16.84 -3.95
N THR A 54 -8.70 17.35 -4.97
CA THR A 54 -8.23 18.73 -4.98
C THR A 54 -9.43 19.68 -4.97
N ASN A 55 -9.50 20.59 -3.99
CA ASN A 55 -10.65 21.47 -3.83
C ASN A 55 -10.66 22.68 -4.79
N ALA A 56 -9.50 23.13 -5.26
CA ALA A 56 -9.37 24.36 -6.03
C ALA A 56 -9.62 24.14 -7.53
N ILE A 57 -10.76 24.63 -8.02
CA ILE A 57 -11.03 24.78 -9.46
C ILE A 57 -10.38 26.08 -9.93
N VAL A 58 -9.66 26.01 -11.05
CA VAL A 58 -8.80 27.10 -11.55
C VAL A 58 -9.44 27.85 -12.71
N ASP A 59 -10.42 27.26 -13.40
CA ASP A 59 -11.11 27.86 -14.55
C ASP A 59 -12.52 27.30 -14.81
N ASP A 60 -13.23 27.94 -15.74
CA ASP A 60 -14.61 27.63 -16.14
C ASP A 60 -14.77 26.27 -16.85
N GLU A 61 -13.65 25.63 -17.23
CA GLU A 61 -13.62 24.27 -17.78
C GLU A 61 -13.53 23.20 -16.67
N ASN A 62 -13.70 23.60 -15.42
CA ASN A 62 -13.62 22.73 -14.24
C ASN A 62 -12.26 22.00 -14.15
N ARG A 63 -11.17 22.64 -14.63
CA ARG A 63 -9.82 22.12 -14.48
C ARG A 63 -9.23 22.53 -13.15
N LYS A 64 -8.38 21.66 -12.61
CA LYS A 64 -7.66 21.87 -11.36
C LYS A 64 -6.16 21.82 -11.63
N VAL A 65 -5.36 22.41 -10.76
CA VAL A 65 -3.96 21.99 -10.61
C VAL A 65 -3.99 20.93 -9.51
N PRO A 66 -3.91 19.63 -9.82
CA PRO A 66 -4.11 18.59 -8.83
C PRO A 66 -3.06 18.68 -7.72
N ASP A 67 -3.51 18.61 -6.46
CA ASP A 67 -2.62 18.46 -5.32
C ASP A 67 -1.96 17.07 -5.40
N ALA A 68 -0.64 17.04 -5.30
CA ALA A 68 0.18 15.84 -5.41
C ALA A 68 -0.28 14.69 -4.50
N GLU A 69 -0.79 14.99 -3.31
CA GLU A 69 -1.15 13.98 -2.30
C GLU A 69 -2.61 13.51 -2.39
N GLU A 70 -3.44 14.17 -3.21
CA GLU A 70 -4.85 13.79 -3.41
C GLU A 70 -5.01 12.71 -4.50
N LEU A 71 -6.25 12.24 -4.71
CA LEU A 71 -6.56 11.05 -5.52
C LEU A 71 -7.39 11.35 -6.78
N ASP A 72 -7.41 12.60 -7.26
CA ASP A 72 -8.22 13.03 -8.42
C ASP A 72 -8.07 12.10 -9.65
N PHE A 73 -6.83 11.74 -10.01
CA PHE A 73 -6.58 10.83 -11.13
C PHE A 73 -6.97 9.38 -10.85
N MET A 74 -6.76 8.89 -9.63
CA MET A 74 -7.16 7.54 -9.23
C MET A 74 -8.67 7.37 -9.28
N ILE A 75 -9.43 8.38 -8.81
CA ILE A 75 -10.89 8.41 -8.90
C ILE A 75 -11.34 8.30 -10.36
N ALA A 76 -10.78 9.14 -11.23
CA ALA A 76 -11.10 9.16 -12.65
C ALA A 76 -10.74 7.82 -13.32
N ALA A 77 -9.58 7.24 -13.01
CA ALA A 77 -9.13 5.96 -13.53
C ALA A 77 -10.06 4.80 -13.13
N ILE A 78 -10.43 4.71 -11.85
CA ILE A 78 -11.35 3.68 -11.34
C ILE A 78 -12.70 3.77 -12.05
N LYS A 79 -13.25 4.98 -12.20
CA LYS A 79 -14.50 5.21 -12.94
C LYS A 79 -14.38 4.81 -14.40
N HIS A 80 -13.27 5.19 -15.05
CA HIS A 80 -13.03 4.93 -16.48
C HIS A 80 -13.01 3.44 -16.81
N VAL A 81 -12.40 2.61 -15.95
CA VAL A 81 -12.33 1.16 -16.18
C VAL A 81 -13.49 0.37 -15.56
N GLY A 82 -14.39 1.03 -14.83
CA GLY A 82 -15.56 0.38 -14.23
C GLY A 82 -15.26 -0.39 -12.92
N TYR A 83 -14.23 -0.01 -12.17
CA TYR A 83 -13.79 -0.73 -10.96
C TYR A 83 -14.40 -0.21 -9.66
N GLN A 84 -15.43 0.64 -9.70
CA GLN A 84 -16.08 1.17 -8.50
C GLN A 84 -16.53 0.04 -7.56
N GLU A 85 -17.17 -1.00 -8.08
CA GLU A 85 -17.58 -2.15 -7.25
C GLU A 85 -16.39 -2.95 -6.71
N LEU A 86 -15.26 -3.00 -7.42
CA LEU A 86 -14.06 -3.68 -6.90
C LEU A 86 -13.52 -3.00 -5.62
N TYR A 87 -13.59 -1.67 -5.56
CA TYR A 87 -13.17 -0.88 -4.40
C TYR A 87 -14.28 -0.70 -3.35
N ASN A 88 -15.54 -0.92 -3.71
CA ASN A 88 -16.70 -0.76 -2.84
C ASN A 88 -17.24 -2.09 -2.26
N GLN A 89 -16.85 -3.24 -2.82
CA GLN A 89 -17.32 -4.55 -2.37
C GLN A 89 -16.99 -4.77 -0.89
N THR A 90 -17.91 -5.43 -0.18
CA THR A 90 -17.78 -5.76 1.26
C THR A 90 -17.85 -7.26 1.54
N THR A 91 -17.88 -8.07 0.48
CA THR A 91 -17.93 -9.54 0.57
C THR A 91 -16.60 -10.10 1.08
N THR A 92 -15.49 -9.61 0.54
CA THR A 92 -14.13 -9.87 1.03
C THR A 92 -13.68 -8.65 1.82
N ARG A 93 -13.64 -8.75 3.14
CA ARG A 93 -13.23 -7.63 4.02
C ARG A 93 -11.72 -7.52 4.21
N GLU A 94 -10.98 -8.51 3.75
CA GLU A 94 -9.53 -8.60 3.92
C GLU A 94 -8.86 -8.18 2.61
N ARG A 95 -8.71 -6.87 2.38
CA ARG A 95 -7.96 -6.35 1.24
C ARG A 95 -7.01 -5.25 1.65
N THR A 96 -5.92 -5.14 0.91
CA THR A 96 -5.02 -3.98 1.01
C THR A 96 -5.10 -3.20 -0.30
N TYR A 97 -5.39 -1.91 -0.19
CA TYR A 97 -5.50 -0.98 -1.30
C TYR A 97 -4.29 -0.06 -1.29
N PHE A 98 -3.43 -0.16 -2.29
CA PHE A 98 -2.44 0.89 -2.53
C PHE A 98 -3.12 2.07 -3.23
N LEU A 99 -3.19 3.18 -2.52
CA LEU A 99 -3.79 4.43 -2.94
C LEU A 99 -2.74 5.22 -3.73
N LEU A 100 -2.92 5.26 -5.04
CA LEU A 100 -2.01 5.93 -5.97
C LEU A 100 -2.37 7.42 -6.02
N ASN A 101 -1.57 8.26 -5.40
CA ASN A 101 -1.82 9.71 -5.38
C ASN A 101 -1.59 10.34 -6.76
N ASN A 102 -1.91 11.62 -6.89
CA ASN A 102 -1.80 12.34 -8.16
C ASN A 102 -0.35 12.37 -8.71
N ASN A 103 0.66 12.30 -7.84
CA ASN A 103 2.05 12.13 -8.26
C ASN A 103 2.30 10.78 -8.94
N ALA A 104 1.64 9.68 -8.53
CA ALA A 104 1.79 8.40 -9.23
C ALA A 104 1.32 8.47 -10.69
N PHE A 105 0.43 9.41 -11.01
CA PHE A 105 -0.10 9.63 -12.36
C PHE A 105 0.64 10.67 -13.19
N THR A 106 1.36 11.60 -12.57
CA THR A 106 1.96 12.75 -13.26
C THR A 106 3.40 13.04 -12.83
N GLY A 107 3.98 12.17 -12.03
CA GLY A 107 5.26 12.35 -11.38
C GLY A 107 6.39 12.49 -12.37
N ASN A 108 7.51 13.04 -11.89
CA ASN A 108 8.68 13.28 -12.72
C ASN A 108 9.46 11.99 -13.07
N ASN A 109 9.02 10.82 -12.59
CA ASN A 109 9.63 9.55 -12.94
C ASN A 109 9.03 9.00 -14.25
N PRO A 110 9.78 9.06 -15.37
CA PRO A 110 9.25 8.75 -16.69
C PRO A 110 8.78 7.30 -16.85
N ASP A 111 9.31 6.37 -16.05
CA ASP A 111 9.07 4.93 -16.20
C ASP A 111 7.95 4.43 -15.27
N ARG A 112 7.46 5.29 -14.36
CA ARG A 112 6.47 4.95 -13.32
C ARG A 112 5.22 5.82 -13.34
N ASP A 113 5.28 6.99 -14.00
CA ASP A 113 4.13 7.82 -14.32
C ASP A 113 3.09 6.98 -15.08
N ILE A 114 1.93 6.79 -14.47
CA ILE A 114 0.84 5.96 -15.02
C ILE A 114 0.36 6.50 -16.38
N ILE A 115 0.15 7.81 -16.50
CA ILE A 115 -0.36 8.41 -17.73
C ILE A 115 0.65 8.19 -18.86
N ARG A 116 1.94 8.37 -18.59
CA ARG A 116 3.00 8.10 -19.55
C ARG A 116 3.14 6.63 -19.88
N ALA A 117 3.13 5.74 -18.89
CA ALA A 117 3.25 4.30 -19.09
C ALA A 117 2.11 3.74 -19.96
N ILE A 118 0.91 4.31 -19.84
CA ILE A 118 -0.26 3.92 -20.60
C ILE A 118 -0.25 4.55 -22.00
N THR A 119 -0.12 5.87 -22.08
CA THR A 119 -0.39 6.64 -23.30
C THR A 119 0.86 6.98 -24.12
N GLY A 120 2.05 6.82 -23.54
CA GLY A 120 3.32 7.30 -24.09
C GLY A 120 3.49 8.83 -24.02
N ARG A 121 2.54 9.57 -23.44
CA ARG A 121 2.56 11.03 -23.31
C ARG A 121 2.73 11.44 -21.86
N THR A 122 3.57 12.44 -21.61
CA THR A 122 3.76 12.99 -20.26
C THR A 122 2.69 14.02 -19.96
N GLN A 123 2.08 13.90 -18.78
CA GLN A 123 1.22 14.91 -18.21
C GLN A 123 2.02 15.69 -17.16
N GLY A 124 2.14 17.01 -17.32
CA GLY A 124 2.91 17.83 -16.37
C GLY A 124 2.22 17.94 -15.01
N THR A 125 3.02 17.88 -13.93
CA THR A 125 2.57 18.00 -12.53
C THR A 125 1.82 19.30 -12.22
N LEU A 126 2.20 20.41 -12.87
CA LEU A 126 1.58 21.73 -12.67
C LEU A 126 0.54 22.08 -13.74
N SER A 127 0.17 21.13 -14.58
CA SER A 127 -0.81 21.37 -15.63
C SER A 127 -2.21 21.51 -15.05
N ARG A 128 -2.98 22.44 -15.63
CA ARG A 128 -4.41 22.55 -15.36
C ARG A 128 -5.11 21.44 -16.13
N VAL A 129 -5.76 20.55 -15.40
CA VAL A 129 -6.36 19.34 -15.98
C VAL A 129 -7.64 18.97 -15.25
N ASN A 130 -8.59 18.45 -16.00
CA ASN A 130 -9.74 17.75 -15.47
C ASN A 130 -9.47 16.25 -15.60
N ALA A 131 -9.32 15.56 -14.47
CA ALA A 131 -8.89 14.15 -14.45
C ALA A 131 -9.85 13.23 -15.21
N ASP A 132 -11.17 13.42 -15.06
CA ASP A 132 -12.18 12.65 -15.80
C ASP A 132 -12.04 12.86 -17.32
N SER A 133 -11.87 14.11 -17.76
CA SER A 133 -11.69 14.44 -19.18
C SER A 133 -10.39 13.85 -19.74
N LEU A 134 -9.31 13.83 -18.95
CA LEU A 134 -8.05 13.22 -19.37
C LEU A 134 -8.19 11.70 -19.49
N MET A 135 -8.77 11.04 -18.50
CA MET A 135 -8.98 9.58 -18.54
C MET A 135 -9.89 9.18 -19.71
N ALA A 136 -10.89 10.00 -20.03
CA ALA A 136 -11.76 9.79 -21.19
C ALA A 136 -11.01 9.82 -22.54
N THR A 137 -9.81 10.38 -22.61
CA THR A 137 -8.96 10.30 -23.84
C THR A 137 -8.31 8.93 -24.04
N ILE A 138 -8.30 8.09 -23.01
CA ILE A 138 -7.72 6.74 -23.04
C ILE A 138 -8.77 5.78 -23.60
N THR A 139 -8.92 5.75 -24.92
CA THR A 139 -9.95 4.93 -25.61
C THR A 139 -9.41 3.63 -26.17
N GLU A 140 -8.09 3.51 -26.36
CA GLU A 140 -7.49 2.34 -26.98
C GLU A 140 -7.54 1.13 -26.04
N PRO A 141 -8.01 -0.06 -26.51
CA PRO A 141 -8.11 -1.25 -25.68
C PRO A 141 -6.80 -1.62 -24.98
N ALA A 142 -5.68 -1.49 -25.70
CA ALA A 142 -4.35 -1.75 -25.14
C ALA A 142 -4.01 -0.85 -23.95
N GLN A 143 -4.40 0.43 -24.03
CA GLN A 143 -4.17 1.38 -22.97
C GLN A 143 -5.09 1.12 -21.77
N ILE A 144 -6.35 0.76 -22.02
CA ILE A 144 -7.32 0.39 -20.99
C ILE A 144 -6.86 -0.87 -20.25
N ASN A 145 -6.36 -1.89 -20.96
CA ASN A 145 -5.85 -3.11 -20.34
C ASN A 145 -4.63 -2.83 -19.43
N LYS A 146 -3.72 -1.95 -19.84
CA LYS A 146 -2.62 -1.49 -18.99
C LYS A 146 -3.12 -0.80 -17.72
N LEU A 147 -4.10 0.11 -17.84
CA LEU A 147 -4.68 0.79 -16.69
C LEU A 147 -5.34 -0.19 -15.71
N LYS A 148 -6.11 -1.15 -16.23
CA LYS A 148 -6.71 -2.23 -15.44
C LYS A 148 -5.66 -3.07 -14.72
N ALA A 149 -4.58 -3.42 -15.43
CA ALA A 149 -3.47 -4.19 -14.85
C ALA A 149 -2.80 -3.42 -13.70
N ILE A 150 -2.52 -2.13 -13.89
CA ILE A 150 -1.99 -1.25 -12.84
C ILE A 150 -2.90 -1.25 -11.62
N LEU A 151 -4.20 -0.97 -11.78
CA LEU A 151 -5.14 -0.90 -10.66
C LEU A 151 -5.24 -2.24 -9.92
N LYS A 152 -5.28 -3.38 -10.64
CA LYS A 152 -5.33 -4.72 -10.02
C LYS A 152 -4.04 -5.12 -9.31
N TYR A 153 -2.88 -4.69 -9.79
CA TYR A 153 -1.61 -4.95 -9.11
C TYR A 153 -1.54 -4.26 -7.75
N HIS A 154 -2.18 -3.11 -7.64
CA HIS A 154 -2.21 -2.27 -6.44
C HIS A 154 -3.33 -2.67 -5.46
N ILE A 155 -3.89 -3.88 -5.58
CA ILE A 155 -4.82 -4.47 -4.62
C ILE A 155 -4.30 -5.84 -4.22
N ILE A 156 -4.11 -6.05 -2.91
CA ILE A 156 -3.75 -7.34 -2.32
C ILE A 156 -5.01 -8.05 -1.84
N ASP A 157 -5.07 -9.36 -2.06
CA ASP A 157 -6.18 -10.24 -1.66
C ASP A 157 -6.14 -10.63 -0.17
N GLU A 158 -5.52 -9.79 0.67
CA GLU A 158 -5.52 -9.89 2.13
C GLU A 158 -5.26 -8.53 2.77
N GLU A 159 -5.58 -8.38 4.05
CA GLU A 159 -5.26 -7.18 4.83
C GLU A 159 -3.81 -7.22 5.35
N VAL A 160 -3.03 -6.21 4.98
CA VAL A 160 -1.63 -6.06 5.35
C VAL A 160 -1.44 -4.75 6.11
N ALA A 161 -1.67 -4.79 7.41
CA ALA A 161 -1.31 -3.72 8.31
C ALA A 161 0.19 -3.77 8.66
N GLN A 162 0.80 -2.61 8.88
CA GLN A 162 2.18 -2.49 9.36
C GLN A 162 2.44 -3.35 10.60
N VAL A 163 1.49 -3.38 11.53
CA VAL A 163 1.41 -4.32 12.66
C VAL A 163 -0.03 -4.83 12.73
N PRO A 164 -0.27 -6.13 12.94
CA PRO A 164 0.69 -7.18 13.26
C PRO A 164 1.19 -7.99 12.06
N LYS A 165 0.98 -7.57 10.81
CA LYS A 165 1.36 -8.40 9.65
C LYS A 165 2.86 -8.36 9.36
N ILE A 166 3.46 -7.17 9.39
CA ILE A 166 4.89 -6.95 9.08
C ILE A 166 5.67 -6.80 10.39
N THR A 167 5.80 -7.90 11.12
CA THR A 167 6.34 -7.90 12.49
C THR A 167 7.86 -7.75 12.57
N ILE A 168 8.58 -8.25 11.57
CA ILE A 168 10.04 -8.32 11.56
C ILE A 168 10.58 -7.19 10.70
N PHE A 169 11.45 -6.38 11.28
CA PHE A 169 12.15 -5.31 10.56
C PHE A 169 13.05 -5.87 9.47
N GLU A 170 13.23 -5.11 8.39
CA GLU A 170 14.17 -5.41 7.30
C GLU A 170 13.88 -6.72 6.56
N LYS A 171 12.69 -7.29 6.75
CA LYS A 171 12.27 -8.55 6.12
C LYS A 171 11.17 -8.29 5.09
N ASP A 172 11.39 -8.80 3.88
CA ASP A 172 10.38 -8.83 2.83
C ASP A 172 9.35 -9.95 3.10
N PHE A 173 8.08 -9.55 3.14
CA PHE A 173 6.93 -10.44 3.19
C PHE A 173 6.26 -10.44 1.82
N ILE A 174 5.99 -11.63 1.28
CA ILE A 174 5.41 -11.79 -0.06
C ILE A 174 3.91 -11.99 0.07
N PHE A 175 3.16 -11.21 -0.69
CA PHE A 175 1.72 -11.23 -0.76
C PHE A 175 1.25 -11.37 -2.21
N THR A 176 -0.02 -11.76 -2.38
CA THR A 176 -0.60 -11.99 -3.70
C THR A 176 -1.58 -10.86 -4.06
N THR A 177 -1.37 -10.24 -5.22
CA THR A 177 -2.24 -9.17 -5.74
C THR A 177 -3.47 -9.71 -6.45
N LEU A 178 -4.36 -8.84 -6.94
CA LEU A 178 -5.48 -9.25 -7.80
C LEU A 178 -5.11 -9.40 -9.28
N LEU A 179 -3.91 -9.00 -9.69
CA LEU A 179 -3.47 -9.05 -11.08
C LEU A 179 -2.99 -10.47 -11.45
N PRO A 180 -3.51 -11.12 -12.51
CA PRO A 180 -2.91 -12.35 -13.02
C PRO A 180 -1.50 -12.11 -13.59
N THR A 181 -0.60 -13.08 -13.44
CA THR A 181 0.72 -13.05 -14.10
C THR A 181 0.59 -13.36 -15.59
N VAL A 182 1.54 -12.88 -16.39
CA VAL A 182 1.62 -13.15 -17.83
C VAL A 182 2.58 -14.30 -18.09
N ASN A 183 2.13 -15.27 -18.89
CA ASN A 183 3.00 -16.26 -19.50
C ASN A 183 3.76 -15.62 -20.65
N VAL A 184 5.08 -15.64 -20.58
CA VAL A 184 5.97 -15.02 -21.56
C VAL A 184 6.68 -16.11 -22.36
N ASP A 185 6.79 -15.91 -23.67
CA ASP A 185 7.61 -16.78 -24.53
C ASP A 185 9.09 -16.61 -24.17
N ALA A 186 9.75 -17.71 -23.79
CA ALA A 186 11.15 -17.67 -23.37
C ALA A 186 12.13 -17.27 -24.50
N THR A 187 11.69 -17.35 -25.76
CA THR A 187 12.48 -17.03 -26.96
C THR A 187 12.25 -15.60 -27.42
N THR A 188 11.00 -15.14 -27.45
CA THR A 188 10.65 -13.80 -27.99
C THR A 188 10.48 -12.74 -26.91
N GLY A 189 10.22 -13.13 -25.66
CA GLY A 189 9.88 -12.20 -24.58
C GLY A 189 8.45 -11.63 -24.70
N GLU A 190 7.64 -12.14 -25.62
CA GLU A 190 6.28 -11.67 -25.84
C GLU A 190 5.26 -12.38 -24.95
N ALA A 191 4.14 -11.70 -24.68
CA ALA A 191 3.05 -12.26 -23.90
C ALA A 191 2.28 -13.32 -24.72
N ILE A 192 2.20 -14.54 -24.19
CA ILE A 192 1.43 -15.65 -24.78
C ILE A 192 0.01 -15.70 -24.21
N GLY A 193 -0.17 -15.30 -22.96
CA GLY A 193 -1.46 -15.33 -22.28
C GLY A 193 -1.35 -15.07 -20.79
N LEU A 194 -2.48 -15.11 -20.07
CA LEU A 194 -2.50 -15.02 -18.62
C LEU A 194 -2.27 -16.39 -17.97
N SER A 195 -1.58 -16.38 -16.84
CA SER A 195 -1.41 -17.53 -15.96
C SER A 195 -2.56 -17.63 -14.96
N ASN A 196 -2.73 -18.82 -14.38
CA ASN A 196 -3.63 -19.05 -13.26
C ASN A 196 -3.06 -18.53 -11.92
N THR A 197 -1.78 -18.14 -11.90
CA THR A 197 -1.12 -17.52 -10.74
C THR A 197 -1.26 -16.01 -10.80
N LYS A 198 -1.51 -15.38 -9.65
CA LYS A 198 -1.55 -13.93 -9.53
C LYS A 198 -0.17 -13.37 -9.21
N ALA A 199 0.04 -12.11 -9.55
CA ALA A 199 1.31 -11.40 -9.40
C ALA A 199 1.60 -11.16 -7.92
N GLU A 200 2.86 -11.36 -7.54
CA GLU A 200 3.32 -11.19 -6.19
C GLU A 200 3.77 -9.75 -5.94
N ILE A 201 3.69 -9.32 -4.69
CA ILE A 201 4.17 -8.04 -4.21
C ILE A 201 4.90 -8.25 -2.88
N ALA A 202 6.06 -7.65 -2.74
CA ALA A 202 6.83 -7.72 -1.50
C ALA A 202 6.57 -6.46 -0.69
N ILE A 203 6.36 -6.60 0.61
CA ILE A 203 6.30 -5.48 1.53
C ILE A 203 7.23 -5.76 2.70
N ARG A 204 8.04 -4.78 3.03
CA ARG A 204 8.92 -4.77 4.20
C ARG A 204 8.69 -3.52 5.02
N ARG A 205 9.18 -3.54 6.26
CA ARG A 205 9.23 -2.38 7.13
C ARG A 205 10.62 -2.23 7.72
N ASP A 206 11.16 -1.03 7.73
CA ASP A 206 12.46 -0.75 8.36
C ASP A 206 12.32 -0.50 9.87
N ILE A 207 13.43 -0.13 10.52
CA ILE A 207 13.48 0.15 11.96
C ILE A 207 12.82 1.49 12.32
N GLU A 208 12.77 2.44 11.38
CA GLU A 208 12.02 3.70 11.48
C GLU A 208 10.51 3.53 11.26
N TRP A 209 10.06 2.30 11.02
CA TRP A 209 8.68 1.95 10.73
C TRP A 209 8.21 2.39 9.34
N GLU A 210 9.10 2.81 8.44
CA GLU A 210 8.72 3.08 7.06
C GLU A 210 8.44 1.76 6.34
N MET A 211 7.36 1.71 5.56
CA MET A 211 7.04 0.56 4.72
C MET A 211 7.58 0.78 3.31
N GLU A 212 8.11 -0.28 2.71
CA GLU A 212 8.58 -0.28 1.32
C GLU A 212 7.97 -1.45 0.56
N VAL A 213 7.63 -1.20 -0.70
CA VAL A 213 7.09 -2.15 -1.67
C VAL A 213 8.18 -2.54 -2.66
N ASN A 214 8.28 -3.84 -2.96
CA ASN A 214 9.18 -4.42 -3.96
C ASN A 214 10.64 -3.97 -3.82
N ASN A 215 11.18 -4.06 -2.59
CA ASN A 215 12.59 -3.78 -2.36
C ASN A 215 13.48 -4.53 -3.35
N VAL A 216 14.59 -3.92 -3.76
CA VAL A 216 15.54 -4.48 -4.75
C VAL A 216 16.05 -5.89 -4.39
N ASN A 217 16.07 -6.24 -3.10
CA ASN A 217 16.53 -7.54 -2.62
C ASN A 217 15.38 -8.51 -2.27
N ALA A 218 14.13 -8.11 -2.50
CA ALA A 218 12.99 -8.97 -2.25
C ALA A 218 13.07 -10.23 -3.13
N PRO A 219 12.62 -11.40 -2.64
CA PRO A 219 12.66 -12.65 -3.39
C PRO A 219 11.54 -12.72 -4.46
N LEU A 220 11.46 -11.71 -5.31
CA LEU A 220 10.56 -11.62 -6.46
C LEU A 220 11.33 -11.84 -7.77
N ILE A 221 10.62 -11.89 -8.89
CA ILE A 221 11.25 -11.93 -10.22
C ILE A 221 12.01 -10.64 -10.52
N SER A 222 13.03 -10.73 -11.39
CA SER A 222 13.92 -9.61 -11.70
C SER A 222 13.19 -8.36 -12.17
N THR A 223 12.13 -8.49 -12.99
CA THR A 223 11.36 -7.34 -13.50
C THR A 223 10.57 -6.58 -12.41
N ALA A 224 10.33 -7.23 -11.26
CA ALA A 224 9.61 -6.64 -10.14
C ALA A 224 10.52 -5.81 -9.23
N VAL A 225 11.82 -6.15 -9.19
CA VAL A 225 12.84 -5.55 -8.32
C VAL A 225 13.89 -4.76 -9.09
N GLU A 226 13.62 -4.47 -10.36
CA GLU A 226 14.45 -3.59 -11.17
C GLU A 226 14.61 -2.22 -10.47
N PRO A 227 15.83 -1.63 -10.48
CA PRO A 227 16.05 -0.33 -9.87
C PRO A 227 15.05 0.71 -10.38
N GLY A 228 14.35 1.36 -9.45
CA GLY A 228 13.34 2.36 -9.77
C GLY A 228 11.90 1.81 -9.82
N PHE A 229 11.64 0.52 -9.55
CA PHE A 229 10.29 -0.01 -9.38
C PHE A 229 9.95 -0.40 -7.93
N ASN A 230 10.85 -0.10 -6.99
CA ASN A 230 10.59 -0.13 -5.56
C ASN A 230 9.94 1.20 -5.09
N GLU A 231 9.02 1.14 -4.12
CA GLU A 231 8.33 2.34 -3.63
C GLU A 231 8.24 2.40 -2.12
N ARG A 232 8.45 3.59 -1.55
CA ARG A 232 8.15 3.84 -0.14
C ARG A 232 6.70 4.23 0.04
N VAL A 233 6.05 3.62 1.02
CA VAL A 233 4.71 3.99 1.45
C VAL A 233 4.79 5.34 2.18
N ARG A 234 4.02 6.33 1.72
CA ARG A 234 4.03 7.70 2.25
C ARG A 234 3.19 7.85 3.51
N ALA A 235 2.05 7.17 3.52
CA ALA A 235 1.14 7.13 4.64
C ALA A 235 0.48 5.75 4.65
N HIS A 236 0.34 5.14 5.82
CA HIS A 236 -0.04 3.73 5.94
C HIS A 236 -1.14 3.53 6.97
N ASN A 237 -1.80 2.37 6.88
CA ASN A 237 -2.82 1.89 7.80
C ASN A 237 -4.10 2.74 7.87
N TYR A 238 -4.63 3.18 6.73
CA TYR A 238 -5.98 3.75 6.69
C TYR A 238 -7.01 2.61 6.74
N VAL A 239 -7.67 2.38 7.87
CA VAL A 239 -8.59 1.25 7.99
C VAL A 239 -9.96 1.61 7.41
N PHE A 240 -10.44 0.77 6.51
CA PHE A 240 -11.76 0.87 5.88
C PHE A 240 -12.65 -0.29 6.32
N SER A 241 -13.95 -0.15 6.10
CA SER A 241 -14.93 -1.23 6.35
C SER A 241 -14.68 -2.50 5.52
N ASN A 242 -13.92 -2.40 4.44
CA ASN A 242 -13.61 -3.49 3.51
C ASN A 242 -12.10 -3.73 3.29
N GLY A 243 -11.24 -3.24 4.19
CA GLY A 243 -9.80 -3.50 4.12
C GLY A 243 -8.96 -2.36 4.70
N ILE A 244 -7.74 -2.21 4.19
CA ILE A 244 -6.79 -1.20 4.64
C ILE A 244 -6.12 -0.49 3.46
N GLY A 245 -5.79 0.79 3.62
CA GLY A 245 -5.18 1.65 2.62
C GLY A 245 -3.76 2.08 2.96
N HIS A 246 -2.91 2.16 1.93
CA HIS A 246 -1.54 2.68 1.99
C HIS A 246 -1.26 3.59 0.78
N TYR A 247 -0.74 4.78 1.00
CA TYR A 247 -0.44 5.73 -0.06
C TYR A 247 0.92 5.45 -0.72
N LEU A 248 0.92 5.41 -2.05
CA LEU A 248 2.12 5.35 -2.88
C LEU A 248 2.21 6.59 -3.76
N ASN A 249 3.44 7.06 -3.98
CA ASN A 249 3.70 8.25 -4.80
C ASN A 249 4.09 7.92 -6.24
N ASP A 250 4.38 6.66 -6.51
CA ASP A 250 4.71 6.11 -7.81
C ASP A 250 4.21 4.66 -7.89
N THR A 251 4.09 4.13 -9.10
CA THR A 251 3.69 2.73 -9.28
C THR A 251 4.79 1.74 -8.94
N ALA A 252 4.37 0.58 -8.44
CA ALA A 252 5.14 -0.65 -8.45
C ALA A 252 4.63 -1.58 -9.57
N ARG A 253 5.42 -2.59 -9.93
CA ARG A 253 5.02 -3.62 -10.89
C ARG A 253 5.65 -4.97 -10.55
N TYR A 254 5.05 -6.04 -11.03
CA TYR A 254 5.66 -7.38 -11.04
C TYR A 254 6.29 -7.68 -12.40
N GLN A 255 5.49 -7.59 -13.46
CA GLN A 255 5.92 -7.67 -14.85
C GLN A 255 5.66 -6.31 -15.54
N PRO A 256 6.37 -5.98 -16.64
CA PRO A 256 6.10 -4.77 -17.40
C PRO A 256 4.64 -4.69 -17.85
N PHE A 257 3.96 -3.57 -17.59
CA PHE A 257 2.55 -3.40 -17.95
C PHE A 257 2.30 -3.50 -19.46
N GLY A 258 3.30 -3.22 -20.30
CA GLY A 258 3.24 -3.43 -21.75
C GLY A 258 2.88 -4.87 -22.16
N LEU A 259 3.19 -5.88 -21.33
CA LEU A 259 2.82 -7.27 -21.60
C LEU A 259 1.31 -7.54 -21.50
N TYR A 260 0.55 -6.63 -20.91
CA TYR A 260 -0.90 -6.75 -20.72
C TYR A 260 -1.71 -6.07 -21.83
N GLU A 261 -1.08 -5.39 -22.80
CA GLU A 261 -1.78 -4.61 -23.83
C GLU A 261 -2.86 -5.41 -24.56
N ASN A 262 -2.58 -6.67 -24.91
CA ASN A 262 -3.53 -7.52 -25.64
C ASN A 262 -4.26 -8.55 -24.76
N LEU A 263 -4.15 -8.42 -23.42
CA LEU A 263 -4.71 -9.39 -22.46
C LEU A 263 -5.77 -8.72 -21.59
N SER A 264 -6.99 -9.27 -21.60
CA SER A 264 -8.04 -8.86 -20.67
C SER A 264 -7.76 -9.44 -19.29
N VAL A 265 -7.55 -8.57 -18.30
CA VAL A 265 -7.27 -8.98 -16.91
C VAL A 265 -8.53 -9.15 -16.05
N ASP A 266 -9.72 -8.95 -16.63
CA ASP A 266 -11.05 -9.12 -16.00
C ASP A 266 -11.57 -10.56 -16.06
#